data_AF-A0AAX2ZGA1-F1
#
_entry.id   AF-A0AAX2ZGA1-F1
#
_cell.length_a   1.000
_cell.length_b   1.000
_cell.length_c   1.000
_cell.angle_alpha   90.00
_cell.angle_beta   90.00
_cell.angle_gamma   90.00
#
_symmetry.space_group_name_H-M   'P 1'
#
loop_
_entity.id
_entity.type
_entity.pdbx_description
1 polymer ?
#
loop_
_entity_poly.entity_id
_entity_poly.type
_entity_poly.pdbx_seq_one_letter_code
_entity_poly.pdbx_strand_id
1 'polypeptide(L)'
;MEDKKMKKIVTVALSLLLLCSAVACSNKTNTNTNNETKDEVADKTYLNTYTGLYDKNLETLSDYNMYTDVNTVTNTYKEKEYPGNEKYLNDVKAAYKDSKEKIQAFVDGLKNDGKTEDAELKKMNESLIAEGEKSIKDIDAKIAKLDKISKDDYNKTQDEFIKLVDDTVRAGENVTNNFVKMLKDMDTKLGITRKAK
;
A
#
# COMPACT_ATOMS: atom_id res chain seq x y z
N MET A 1 -19.59 50.66 -19.26
CA MET A 1 -20.50 49.99 -20.21
C MET A 1 -19.77 50.00 -21.53
N GLU A 2 -19.07 48.91 -21.85
CA GLU A 2 -18.37 48.75 -23.12
C GLU A 2 -18.87 47.50 -23.82
N ASP A 3 -19.06 47.68 -25.12
CA ASP A 3 -19.89 46.89 -25.99
C ASP A 3 -19.27 45.57 -26.42
N LYS A 4 -20.19 44.62 -26.59
CA LYS A 4 -20.03 43.29 -27.17
C LYS A 4 -20.09 43.37 -28.70
N LYS A 5 -19.28 42.54 -29.38
CA LYS A 5 -19.45 41.90 -30.73
C LYS A 5 -18.18 42.09 -31.59
N MET A 6 -17.59 41.11 -32.28
CA MET A 6 -18.10 39.83 -32.78
C MET A 6 -16.95 39.01 -33.45
N LYS A 7 -17.21 37.70 -33.62
CA LYS A 7 -16.95 36.87 -34.83
C LYS A 7 -15.66 36.03 -34.97
N LYS A 8 -15.93 34.72 -35.03
CA LYS A 8 -15.42 33.67 -35.95
C LYS A 8 -14.03 33.10 -35.67
N ILE A 9 -14.00 31.93 -35.04
CA ILE A 9 -12.84 31.03 -35.06
C ILE A 9 -12.98 30.13 -36.29
N VAL A 10 -11.96 30.23 -37.14
CA VAL A 10 -11.83 29.58 -38.44
C VAL A 10 -11.33 28.15 -38.25
N THR A 11 -12.05 27.19 -38.82
CA THR A 11 -11.63 25.80 -39.01
C THR A 11 -10.45 25.77 -39.99
N VAL A 12 -9.30 25.22 -39.57
CA VAL A 12 -8.18 24.95 -40.47
C VAL A 12 -8.11 23.45 -40.72
N ALA A 13 -8.68 23.04 -41.84
CA ALA A 13 -8.36 21.77 -42.48
C ALA A 13 -7.05 21.99 -43.27
N LEU A 14 -6.03 21.20 -42.99
CA LEU A 14 -4.82 21.17 -43.80
C LEU A 14 -4.66 19.78 -44.42
N SER A 15 -4.99 19.71 -45.70
CA SER A 15 -4.74 18.59 -46.60
C SER A 15 -3.98 19.12 -47.80
N LEU A 16 -2.83 18.51 -48.14
CA LEU A 16 -2.17 18.40 -49.47
C LEU A 16 -0.77 17.78 -49.23
N LEU A 17 -0.55 16.48 -49.50
CA LEU A 17 -0.33 15.78 -50.78
C LEU A 17 1.13 15.83 -51.30
N LEU A 18 1.71 14.61 -51.38
CA LEU A 18 2.70 14.06 -52.33
C LEU A 18 4.12 14.69 -52.31
N LEU A 19 5.21 13.91 -52.38
CA LEU A 19 5.67 13.26 -53.62
C LEU A 19 6.76 12.19 -53.36
N CYS A 20 6.67 11.15 -54.19
CA CYS A 20 7.74 10.37 -54.84
C CYS A 20 8.87 9.72 -54.02
N SER A 21 8.74 8.39 -54.00
CA SER A 21 9.76 7.35 -53.88
C SER A 21 11.13 7.66 -54.50
N ALA A 22 12.18 7.48 -53.69
CA ALA A 22 13.48 7.00 -54.13
C ALA A 22 13.72 5.58 -53.61
N VAL A 23 14.40 4.79 -54.42
CA VAL A 23 14.43 3.32 -54.43
C VAL A 23 15.65 2.77 -53.67
N ALA A 24 15.45 1.60 -53.05
CA ALA A 24 16.43 0.53 -52.77
C ALA A 24 17.53 0.75 -51.71
N CYS A 25 17.41 0.02 -50.59
CA CYS A 25 18.39 -0.99 -50.18
C CYS A 25 17.73 -2.06 -49.31
N SER A 26 17.88 -3.31 -49.73
CA SER A 26 17.43 -4.51 -49.04
C SER A 26 17.99 -4.61 -47.62
N ASN A 27 17.12 -4.93 -46.65
CA ASN A 27 17.25 -6.16 -45.86
C ASN A 27 15.98 -6.41 -45.03
N LYS A 28 15.27 -7.48 -45.40
CA LYS A 28 14.40 -8.34 -44.58
C LYS A 28 13.56 -7.64 -43.50
N THR A 29 12.38 -7.15 -43.90
CA THR A 29 11.31 -6.83 -42.93
C THR A 29 10.60 -8.13 -42.55
N ASN A 30 10.92 -8.66 -41.36
CA ASN A 30 9.98 -9.52 -40.65
C ASN A 30 8.81 -8.63 -40.22
N THR A 31 7.63 -8.91 -40.74
CA THR A 31 6.38 -8.40 -40.20
C THR A 31 6.18 -9.05 -38.83
N ASN A 32 6.67 -8.42 -37.76
CA ASN A 32 6.25 -8.76 -36.40
C ASN A 32 4.82 -8.26 -36.22
N THR A 33 3.87 -9.16 -36.46
CA THR A 33 2.54 -9.06 -35.89
C THR A 33 2.73 -9.28 -34.40
N ASN A 34 2.63 -8.22 -33.59
CA ASN A 34 2.68 -8.33 -32.13
C ASN A 34 1.45 -9.13 -31.66
N ASN A 35 1.63 -10.44 -31.50
CA ASN A 35 0.78 -11.24 -30.67
C ASN A 35 1.27 -11.05 -29.22
N GLU A 36 0.82 -9.99 -28.54
CA GLU A 36 0.89 -9.99 -27.07
C GLU A 36 0.14 -11.25 -26.62
N THR A 37 0.81 -12.13 -25.88
CA THR A 37 0.20 -13.37 -25.41
C THR A 37 -0.85 -13.03 -24.35
N LYS A 38 -1.89 -13.87 -24.24
CA LYS A 38 -2.95 -13.72 -23.23
C LYS A 38 -2.38 -13.62 -21.80
N ASP A 39 -1.25 -14.29 -21.56
CA ASP A 39 -0.51 -14.26 -20.30
C ASP A 39 0.08 -12.87 -20.02
N GLU A 40 0.66 -12.19 -21.03
CA GLU A 40 1.21 -10.84 -20.87
C GLU A 40 0.14 -9.79 -20.52
N VAL A 41 -1.07 -9.93 -21.07
CA VAL A 41 -2.21 -9.03 -20.78
C VAL A 41 -2.82 -9.30 -19.40
N ALA A 42 -2.88 -10.56 -18.98
CA ALA A 42 -3.35 -10.97 -17.65
C ALA A 42 -2.40 -10.47 -16.54
N ASP A 43 -1.09 -10.58 -16.77
CA ASP A 43 -0.06 -10.12 -15.83
C ASP A 43 -0.07 -8.60 -15.67
N LYS A 44 -0.27 -7.84 -16.76
CA LYS A 44 -0.46 -6.38 -16.72
C LYS A 44 -1.70 -5.98 -15.92
N THR A 45 -2.79 -6.73 -16.01
CA THR A 45 -4.04 -6.44 -15.28
C THR A 45 -3.89 -6.67 -13.78
N TYR A 46 -3.29 -7.80 -13.40
CA TYR A 46 -2.99 -8.10 -12.01
C TYR A 46 -2.00 -7.09 -11.42
N LEU A 47 -0.92 -6.77 -12.15
CA LEU A 47 0.07 -5.75 -11.77
C LEU A 47 -0.60 -4.41 -11.44
N ASN A 48 -1.44 -3.90 -12.34
CA ASN A 48 -2.12 -2.62 -12.16
C ASN A 48 -3.07 -2.64 -10.95
N THR A 49 -3.79 -3.75 -10.76
CA THR A 49 -4.71 -3.92 -9.64
C THR A 49 -3.96 -3.96 -8.31
N TYR A 50 -2.93 -4.81 -8.23
CA TYR A 50 -2.08 -4.92 -7.05
C TYR A 50 -1.42 -3.58 -6.69
N THR A 51 -0.86 -2.89 -7.68
CA THR A 51 -0.22 -1.58 -7.48
C THR A 51 -1.22 -0.55 -6.98
N GLY A 52 -2.40 -0.45 -7.61
CA GLY A 52 -3.44 0.48 -7.17
C GLY A 52 -3.97 0.19 -5.77
N LEU A 53 -4.11 -1.09 -5.41
CA LEU A 53 -4.49 -1.49 -4.05
C LEU A 53 -3.42 -1.14 -3.03
N TYR A 54 -2.14 -1.36 -3.37
CA TYR A 54 -1.04 -0.96 -2.49
C TYR A 54 -1.03 0.56 -2.31
N ASP A 55 -1.04 1.33 -3.38
CA ASP A 55 -0.86 2.79 -3.31
C ASP A 55 -2.02 3.44 -2.55
N LYS A 56 -3.24 2.94 -2.75
CA LYS A 56 -4.42 3.41 -2.03
C LYS A 56 -4.37 3.10 -0.53
N ASN A 57 -4.03 1.86 -0.17
CA ASN A 57 -4.26 1.36 1.19
C ASN A 57 -2.97 1.29 2.02
N LEU A 58 -1.86 0.88 1.43
CA LEU A 58 -0.61 0.59 2.13
C LEU A 58 0.44 1.69 1.97
N GLU A 59 0.52 2.37 0.84
CA GLU A 59 1.44 3.52 0.72
C GLU A 59 1.02 4.63 1.69
N THR A 60 -0.28 4.81 1.91
CA THR A 60 -0.82 5.78 2.88
C THR A 60 -0.65 5.35 4.34
N LEU A 61 -0.13 4.14 4.61
CA LEU A 61 0.47 3.83 5.90
C LEU A 61 1.82 4.57 5.96
N SER A 62 1.81 5.80 6.48
CA SER A 62 3.06 6.39 6.94
C SER A 62 3.60 5.51 8.06
N ASP A 63 4.77 4.93 7.83
CA ASP A 63 5.55 4.14 8.79
C ASP A 63 5.00 2.76 9.15
N TYR A 64 5.20 1.78 8.25
CA TYR A 64 5.07 0.36 8.59
C TYR A 64 5.78 -0.03 9.91
N ASN A 65 6.86 0.65 10.28
CA ASN A 65 7.59 0.44 11.53
C ASN A 65 6.83 0.89 12.79
N MET A 66 5.78 1.72 12.69
CA MET A 66 4.99 2.16 13.85
C MET A 66 4.11 1.06 14.44
N TYR A 67 3.78 0.07 13.63
CA TYR A 67 2.72 -0.89 13.91
C TYR A 67 3.24 -2.29 14.23
N THR A 68 4.53 -2.54 13.99
CA THR A 68 5.24 -3.76 14.40
C THR A 68 6.15 -3.53 15.61
N ASP A 69 6.49 -2.27 15.93
CA ASP A 69 7.36 -1.94 17.06
C ASP A 69 6.87 -0.69 17.82
N VAL A 70 6.47 -0.87 19.08
CA VAL A 70 6.05 0.21 19.99
C VAL A 70 7.15 1.25 20.17
N ASN A 71 8.43 0.88 19.97
CA ASN A 71 9.54 1.82 20.02
C ASN A 71 9.36 2.99 19.03
N THR A 72 8.64 2.81 17.93
CA THR A 72 8.39 3.86 16.93
C THR A 72 7.33 4.87 17.40
N VAL A 73 6.31 4.43 18.14
CA VAL A 73 5.37 5.36 18.80
C VAL A 73 6.10 6.14 19.90
N THR A 74 6.95 5.46 20.68
CA THR A 74 7.83 6.12 21.65
C THR A 74 8.74 7.15 20.99
N ASN A 75 9.29 6.85 19.80
CA ASN A 75 10.10 7.80 19.03
C ASN A 75 9.32 9.02 18.53
N THR A 76 8.02 8.87 18.21
CA THR A 76 7.16 9.99 17.80
C THR A 76 7.00 11.05 18.90
N TYR A 77 7.11 10.63 20.18
CA TYR A 77 7.04 11.51 21.35
C TYR A 77 8.41 11.90 21.91
N LYS A 78 9.53 11.44 21.31
CA LYS A 78 10.87 11.94 21.71
C LYS A 78 11.09 13.40 21.31
N GLU A 79 10.46 13.83 20.21
CA GLU A 79 10.62 15.17 19.64
C GLU A 79 9.38 16.05 19.82
N LYS A 80 8.30 15.53 20.42
CA LYS A 80 7.04 16.22 20.66
C LYS A 80 6.73 16.25 22.15
N GLU A 81 6.00 17.27 22.59
CA GLU A 81 5.51 17.34 23.97
C GLU A 81 4.62 16.13 24.27
N TYR A 82 4.87 15.49 25.41
CA TYR A 82 4.14 14.30 25.82
C TYR A 82 2.66 14.65 26.08
N PRO A 83 1.71 13.96 25.43
CA PRO A 83 0.30 14.36 25.45
C PRO A 83 -0.45 13.97 26.74
N GLY A 84 0.23 13.28 27.67
CA GLY A 84 -0.38 12.63 28.83
C GLY A 84 -0.80 11.18 28.54
N ASN A 85 -0.84 10.37 29.60
CA ASN A 85 -1.00 8.90 29.53
C ASN A 85 -2.28 8.47 28.80
N GLU A 86 -3.43 9.09 29.11
CA GLU A 86 -4.71 8.74 28.48
C GLU A 86 -4.69 9.01 26.97
N LYS A 87 -4.20 10.19 26.56
CA LYS A 87 -4.11 10.54 25.14
C LYS A 87 -3.08 9.67 24.42
N TYR A 88 -1.94 9.39 25.02
CA TYR A 88 -0.94 8.46 24.48
C TYR A 88 -1.53 7.08 24.18
N LEU A 89 -2.25 6.48 25.14
CA LEU A 89 -2.88 5.17 24.95
C LEU A 89 -3.94 5.20 23.83
N ASN A 90 -4.74 6.26 23.76
CA ASN A 90 -5.75 6.42 22.72
C ASN A 90 -5.12 6.56 21.33
N ASP A 91 -4.02 7.31 21.21
CA ASP A 91 -3.29 7.47 19.96
C ASP A 91 -2.66 6.13 19.52
N VAL A 92 -2.11 5.34 20.44
CA VAL A 92 -1.61 3.97 20.16
C VAL A 92 -2.73 3.07 19.63
N LYS A 93 -3.90 3.07 20.29
CA LYS A 93 -5.06 2.27 19.84
C LYS A 93 -5.58 2.73 18.47
N ALA A 94 -5.62 4.04 18.22
CA ALA A 94 -6.03 4.60 16.94
C ALA A 94 -5.07 4.19 15.81
N ALA A 95 -3.77 4.22 16.08
CA ALA A 95 -2.75 3.74 15.15
C ALA A 95 -2.93 2.26 14.78
N TYR A 96 -3.18 1.39 15.76
CA TYR A 96 -3.50 -0.02 15.49
C TYR A 96 -4.77 -0.19 14.65
N LYS A 97 -5.83 0.56 14.95
CA LYS A 97 -7.09 0.51 14.19
C LYS A 97 -6.92 0.95 12.74
N ASP A 98 -6.23 2.07 12.50
CA ASP A 98 -5.93 2.56 11.14
C ASP A 98 -5.15 1.53 10.33
N SER A 99 -4.14 0.89 10.94
CA SER A 99 -3.39 -0.20 10.30
C SER A 99 -4.26 -1.40 9.96
N LYS A 100 -5.12 -1.82 10.90
CA LYS A 100 -6.06 -2.92 10.65
C LYS A 100 -6.95 -2.59 9.46
N GLU A 101 -7.56 -1.41 9.43
CA GLU A 101 -8.50 -1.01 8.37
C GLU A 101 -7.83 -0.98 7.00
N LYS A 102 -6.60 -0.46 6.92
CA LYS A 102 -5.83 -0.41 5.67
C LYS A 102 -5.36 -1.79 5.19
N ILE A 103 -4.87 -2.64 6.09
CA ILE A 103 -4.52 -4.04 5.75
C ILE A 103 -5.78 -4.80 5.31
N GLN A 104 -6.90 -4.61 6.00
CA GLN A 104 -8.18 -5.23 5.63
C GLN A 104 -8.64 -4.79 4.25
N ALA A 105 -8.62 -3.49 3.96
CA ALA A 105 -8.98 -2.96 2.64
C ALA A 105 -8.08 -3.49 1.52
N PHE A 106 -6.78 -3.62 1.78
CA PHE A 106 -5.84 -4.24 0.84
C PHE A 106 -6.15 -5.72 0.61
N VAL A 107 -6.31 -6.51 1.68
CA VAL A 107 -6.63 -7.94 1.62
C VAL A 107 -7.95 -8.19 0.90
N ASP A 108 -8.99 -7.42 1.20
CA ASP A 108 -10.30 -7.55 0.57
C ASP A 108 -10.23 -7.18 -0.92
N GLY A 109 -9.44 -6.16 -1.26
CA GLY A 109 -9.14 -5.82 -2.66
C GLY A 109 -8.44 -6.97 -3.39
N LEU A 110 -7.45 -7.62 -2.78
CA LEU A 110 -6.78 -8.78 -3.39
C LEU A 110 -7.72 -9.97 -3.59
N LYS A 111 -8.65 -10.19 -2.64
CA LYS A 111 -9.66 -11.26 -2.74
C LYS A 111 -10.67 -11.01 -3.85
N ASN A 112 -11.07 -9.76 -4.05
CA ASN A 112 -12.13 -9.41 -4.99
C ASN A 112 -11.57 -9.14 -6.39
N ASP A 113 -10.52 -8.34 -6.48
CA ASP A 113 -10.05 -7.74 -7.72
C ASP A 113 -8.68 -8.30 -8.16
N GLY A 114 -7.85 -8.79 -7.23
CA GLY A 114 -6.52 -9.36 -7.49
C GLY A 114 -6.54 -10.75 -8.12
N LYS A 115 -7.26 -10.94 -9.23
CA LYS A 115 -7.36 -12.22 -9.94
C LYS A 115 -6.27 -12.34 -10.99
N THR A 116 -5.71 -13.54 -11.11
CA THR A 116 -4.70 -13.90 -12.11
C THR A 116 -4.81 -15.39 -12.46
N GLU A 117 -4.49 -15.73 -13.70
CA GLU A 117 -4.36 -17.10 -14.19
C GLU A 117 -2.93 -17.65 -14.02
N ASP A 118 -1.95 -16.79 -13.75
CA ASP A 118 -0.59 -17.22 -13.44
C ASP A 118 -0.56 -17.95 -12.10
N ALA A 119 -0.10 -19.20 -12.13
CA ALA A 119 -0.16 -20.09 -10.97
C ALA A 119 0.77 -19.63 -9.82
N GLU A 120 1.88 -18.98 -10.14
CA GLU A 120 2.82 -18.50 -9.14
C GLU A 120 2.29 -17.24 -8.45
N LEU A 121 1.82 -16.26 -9.23
CA LEU A 121 1.18 -15.05 -8.73
C LEU A 121 -0.07 -15.37 -7.93
N LYS A 122 -0.86 -16.36 -8.35
CA LYS A 122 -2.01 -16.83 -7.58
C LYS A 122 -1.60 -17.34 -6.20
N LYS A 123 -0.57 -18.19 -6.13
CA LYS A 123 -0.05 -18.71 -4.86
C LYS A 123 0.51 -17.62 -3.96
N MET A 124 1.23 -16.65 -4.55
CA MET A 124 1.77 -15.51 -3.81
C MET A 124 0.63 -14.61 -3.29
N ASN A 125 -0.41 -14.38 -4.09
CA ASN A 125 -1.59 -13.60 -3.70
C ASN A 125 -2.34 -14.27 -2.53
N GLU A 126 -2.58 -15.57 -2.62
CA GLU A 126 -3.22 -16.35 -1.54
C GLU A 126 -2.39 -16.33 -0.25
N SER A 127 -1.06 -16.44 -0.35
CA SER A 127 -0.15 -16.37 0.79
C SER A 127 -0.16 -14.98 1.43
N LEU A 128 -0.15 -13.92 0.61
CA LEU A 128 -0.20 -12.54 1.08
C LEU A 128 -1.54 -12.21 1.75
N ILE A 129 -2.65 -12.69 1.21
CA ILE A 129 -3.98 -12.61 1.84
C ILE A 129 -3.96 -13.27 3.22
N ALA A 130 -3.46 -14.50 3.32
CA ALA A 130 -3.41 -15.26 4.58
C ALA A 130 -2.55 -14.56 5.65
N GLU A 131 -1.38 -14.03 5.27
CA GLU A 131 -0.50 -13.30 6.19
C GLU A 131 -1.10 -11.93 6.58
N GLY A 132 -1.84 -11.28 5.69
CA GLY A 132 -2.61 -10.07 6.00
C GLY A 132 -3.72 -10.33 7.02
N GLU A 133 -4.52 -11.40 6.84
CA GLU A 133 -5.55 -11.81 7.81
C GLU A 133 -4.96 -12.18 9.18
N LYS A 134 -3.80 -12.84 9.18
CA LYS A 134 -3.05 -13.12 10.41
C LYS A 134 -2.61 -11.83 11.10
N SER A 135 -2.12 -10.84 10.35
CA SER A 135 -1.73 -9.53 10.87
C SER A 135 -2.93 -8.79 11.47
N ILE A 136 -4.10 -8.84 10.84
CA ILE A 136 -5.34 -8.25 11.37
C ILE A 136 -5.73 -8.87 12.71
N LYS A 137 -5.66 -10.20 12.84
CA LYS A 137 -5.97 -10.92 14.09
C LYS A 137 -4.99 -10.56 15.21
N ASP A 138 -3.71 -10.43 14.88
CA ASP A 138 -2.66 -10.01 15.81
C ASP A 138 -2.92 -8.58 16.34
N ILE A 139 -3.27 -7.65 15.44
CA ILE A 139 -3.65 -6.28 15.81
C ILE A 139 -4.88 -6.27 16.72
N ASP A 140 -5.92 -7.05 16.41
CA ASP A 140 -7.11 -7.17 17.26
C ASP A 140 -6.76 -7.67 18.68
N ALA A 141 -5.87 -8.66 18.78
CA ALA A 141 -5.40 -9.15 20.07
C ALA A 141 -4.65 -8.07 20.85
N LYS A 142 -3.80 -7.28 20.19
CA LYS A 142 -3.07 -6.16 20.81
C LYS A 142 -4.01 -5.08 21.32
N ILE A 143 -4.99 -4.66 20.53
CA ILE A 143 -6.01 -3.69 20.96
C ILE A 143 -6.75 -4.23 22.20
N ALA A 144 -7.16 -5.50 22.19
CA ALA A 144 -7.86 -6.11 23.32
C ALA A 144 -6.99 -6.21 24.59
N LYS A 145 -5.66 -6.36 24.48
CA LYS A 145 -4.74 -6.27 25.62
C LYS A 145 -4.67 -4.83 26.15
N LEU A 146 -4.54 -3.85 25.26
CA LEU A 146 -4.50 -2.42 25.62
C LEU A 146 -5.80 -1.91 26.26
N ASP A 147 -6.94 -2.52 25.96
CA ASP A 147 -8.22 -2.23 26.62
C ASP A 147 -8.27 -2.66 28.09
N LYS A 148 -7.31 -3.47 28.55
CA LYS A 148 -7.20 -3.91 29.95
C LYS A 148 -6.34 -2.98 30.81
N ILE A 149 -5.65 -2.00 30.22
CA ILE A 149 -4.92 -0.98 30.98
C ILE A 149 -5.94 -0.15 31.75
N SER A 150 -5.77 -0.09 33.07
CA SER A 150 -6.73 0.55 33.96
C SER A 150 -6.55 2.07 33.99
N LYS A 151 -7.57 2.80 34.45
CA LYS A 151 -7.44 4.24 34.69
C LYS A 151 -6.43 4.56 35.80
N ASP A 152 -6.26 3.66 36.76
CA ASP A 152 -5.30 3.83 37.85
C ASP A 152 -3.85 3.83 37.32
N ASP A 153 -3.60 3.12 36.22
CA ASP A 153 -2.30 3.13 35.54
C ASP A 153 -1.96 4.50 34.94
N TYR A 154 -2.94 5.39 34.73
CA TYR A 154 -2.68 6.73 34.19
C TYR A 154 -1.96 7.65 35.19
N ASN A 155 -1.84 7.25 36.45
CA ASN A 155 -1.07 7.99 37.46
C ASN A 155 0.44 7.68 37.41
N LYS A 156 0.86 6.71 36.59
CA LYS A 156 2.29 6.40 36.39
C LYS A 156 3.03 7.57 35.75
N THR A 157 4.34 7.62 35.97
CA THR A 157 5.19 8.54 35.20
C THR A 157 5.13 8.20 33.71
N GLN A 158 5.48 9.16 32.85
CA GLN A 158 5.51 8.97 31.40
C GLN A 158 6.27 7.69 31.01
N ASP A 159 7.50 7.52 31.50
CA ASP A 159 8.35 6.40 31.13
C ASP A 159 7.77 5.05 31.60
N GLU A 160 7.22 5.01 32.81
CA GLU A 160 6.55 3.82 33.34
C GLU A 160 5.30 3.46 32.54
N PHE A 161 4.53 4.46 32.12
CA PHE A 161 3.31 4.24 31.35
C PHE A 161 3.60 3.78 29.92
N ILE A 162 4.56 4.41 29.24
CA ILE A 162 5.04 3.98 27.92
C ILE A 162 5.54 2.54 27.97
N LYS A 163 6.34 2.20 28.99
CA LYS A 163 6.81 0.83 29.21
C LYS A 163 5.66 -0.14 29.46
N LEU A 164 4.68 0.22 30.28
CA LEU A 164 3.49 -0.60 30.51
C LEU A 164 2.75 -0.90 29.19
N VAL A 165 2.56 0.11 28.33
CA VAL A 165 1.91 -0.05 27.03
C VAL A 165 2.73 -0.99 26.13
N ASP A 166 4.05 -0.83 26.07
CA ASP A 166 4.94 -1.71 25.30
C ASP A 166 4.91 -3.16 25.80
N ASP A 167 5.09 -3.35 27.10
CA ASP A 167 5.06 -4.67 27.73
C ASP A 167 3.70 -5.35 27.54
N THR A 168 2.60 -4.58 27.58
CA THR A 168 1.23 -5.09 27.38
C THR A 168 1.04 -5.70 26.00
N VAL A 169 1.56 -5.08 24.94
CA VAL A 169 1.42 -5.63 23.59
C VAL A 169 2.42 -6.75 23.32
N ARG A 170 3.64 -6.67 23.88
CA ARG A 170 4.66 -7.74 23.74
C ARG A 170 4.35 -9.01 24.55
N ALA A 171 3.57 -8.90 25.63
CA ALA A 171 3.27 -10.03 26.49
C ALA A 171 2.61 -11.19 25.72
N GLY A 172 3.28 -12.35 25.72
CA GLY A 172 2.79 -13.60 25.15
C GLY A 172 3.03 -13.79 23.64
N GLU A 173 3.81 -12.95 22.97
CA GLU A 173 3.99 -13.01 21.52
C GLU A 173 5.28 -13.70 21.05
N ASN A 174 5.10 -14.77 20.27
CA ASN A 174 6.04 -15.28 19.26
C ASN A 174 5.36 -15.24 17.86
N VAL A 175 4.51 -14.24 17.61
CA VAL A 175 3.82 -14.10 16.33
C VAL A 175 4.80 -13.48 15.34
N THR A 176 5.44 -14.33 14.52
CA THR A 176 6.23 -13.85 13.39
C THR A 176 5.31 -13.20 12.36
N ASN A 177 5.56 -11.94 12.03
CA ASN A 177 4.85 -11.24 10.95
C ASN A 177 5.75 -11.15 9.72
N ASN A 178 5.33 -11.77 8.62
CA ASN A 178 6.05 -11.78 7.34
C ASN A 178 5.40 -10.89 6.28
N PHE A 179 4.38 -10.10 6.63
CA PHE A 179 3.56 -9.36 5.67
C PHE A 179 4.39 -8.43 4.78
N VAL A 180 5.25 -7.58 5.35
CA VAL A 180 6.15 -6.73 4.54
C VAL A 180 7.15 -7.50 3.72
N LYS A 181 7.65 -8.63 4.23
CA LYS A 181 8.53 -9.47 3.42
C LYS A 181 7.77 -9.97 2.19
N MET A 182 6.54 -10.46 2.38
CA MET A 182 5.71 -10.95 1.28
C MET A 182 5.31 -9.85 0.29
N LEU A 183 5.07 -8.62 0.75
CA LEU A 183 4.87 -7.46 -0.12
C LEU A 183 6.11 -7.20 -0.99
N LYS A 184 7.31 -7.22 -0.39
CA LYS A 184 8.57 -7.05 -1.13
C LYS A 184 8.82 -8.19 -2.13
N ASP A 185 8.50 -9.42 -1.74
CA ASP A 185 8.63 -10.59 -2.62
C ASP A 185 7.68 -10.44 -3.82
N MET A 186 6.43 -10.01 -3.60
CA MET A 186 5.46 -9.72 -4.66
C MET A 186 5.91 -8.58 -5.57
N ASP A 187 6.40 -7.47 -5.00
CA ASP A 187 6.93 -6.34 -5.77
C ASP A 187 8.09 -6.79 -6.66
N THR A 188 9.00 -7.60 -6.13
CA THR A 188 10.13 -8.16 -6.87
C THR A 188 9.65 -9.04 -8.02
N LYS A 189 8.67 -9.92 -7.77
CA LYS A 189 8.09 -10.79 -8.80
C LYS A 189 7.44 -10.00 -9.93
N LEU A 190 6.79 -8.89 -9.59
CA LEU A 190 6.09 -8.01 -10.53
C LEU A 190 7.00 -6.96 -11.17
N GLY A 191 8.30 -6.92 -10.83
CA GLY A 191 9.23 -5.91 -11.34
C GLY A 191 8.96 -4.48 -10.85
N ILE A 192 8.27 -4.34 -9.71
CA ILE A 192 7.93 -3.04 -9.11
C ILE A 192 9.12 -2.55 -8.29
N THR A 193 9.59 -1.33 -8.57
CA THR A 193 10.53 -0.61 -7.71
C THR A 193 9.77 0.49 -6.95
N ARG A 194 9.55 0.29 -5.65
CA ARG A 194 8.95 1.34 -4.80
C ARG A 194 10.03 2.30 -4.32
N LYS A 195 9.73 3.61 -4.30
CA LYS A 195 10.62 4.59 -3.66
C LYS A 195 10.66 4.32 -2.17
N ALA A 196 11.86 4.26 -1.59
CA ALA A 196 12.00 4.29 -0.15
C ALA A 196 11.42 5.60 0.39
N LYS A 197 10.58 5.51 1.41
CA LYS A 197 10.15 6.67 2.20
C LYS A 197 11.22 7.02 3.23
#